data_AF-A0A7L9BVS4-F1
#
_entry.id   AF-A0A7L9BVS4-F1
#
_cell.length_a   1.000
_cell.length_b   1.000
_cell.length_c   1.000
_cell.angle_alpha   90.00
_cell.angle_beta   90.00
_cell.angle_gamma   90.00
#
_symmetry.space_group_name_H-M   'P 1'
#
loop_
_entity.id
_entity.type
_entity.pdbx_description
1 polymer ?
#
loop_
_entity_poly.entity_id
_entity_poly.type
_entity_poly.pdbx_seq_one_letter_code
_entity_poly.pdbx_strand_id
1 'polypeptide(L)'
;MEAVADNSPRNESDLIVPPQTDPVAIVDVWSRTAPKYRRRAIIMLFLLWLLFAGLCSFAFWLRTGAPLPWTYDQYADLMARSFMPTGQNQITLADFLSHPINVRDVPIHAVIMGLLFASLTSIPILVTILYRLPSAIVLCAMVIFLAAMPWLGLTVLLGCILSVLPAFRFTFRYASALIGLVPIAIYFVSASWQPSTASTRSFQNQALMYAPWVLALLSSCVICAVALLIARLINYRPGGIPPLLTALFAIPVFLFHTQVGRDELSYRVLEVSIGPTGHAMFAKLDAGMMAEREAARSWSEAQDTSFAELSRHLFDRYVDRALVDAETDRLRAIDACDRFIRDFPQSRYVANVLFLKGQAQDHRLIRSSLVQNQRIEYRNDSPGLASLATWETIRQQFPSSSLVAMALYKLAILQTREGKLTDALNLLNTLLLRFDLARATTQPRTPPPDARNFVFQRTDPTAGLGLDVPALVLQARRLRELIEACQGDAPRSFQELFVAVPKDAERTVHPVQLLLWLDETDPAYASNLRALIAHFPESITADFARIRLTMQEAAISRRIDRFRVLVSQLANRPSAAQAMFCLAEVLEDDNITDEARARYDDLSRTHPNSCWAQEAAARLATLSVAEGSEDASSR
;
A
#
# COMPACT_ATOMS: atom_id res chain seq x y z
N MET A 1 -41.10 -25.52 106.45
CA MET A 1 -39.88 -26.25 106.85
C MET A 1 -38.94 -26.14 105.67
N GLU A 2 -38.28 -24.97 105.58
CA GLU A 2 -36.87 -24.76 105.97
C GLU A 2 -35.96 -25.33 104.88
N ALA A 3 -35.59 -24.51 103.89
CA ALA A 3 -34.46 -23.58 103.91
C ALA A 3 -33.13 -24.32 103.75
N VAL A 4 -32.42 -24.07 102.65
CA VAL A 4 -31.15 -23.33 102.60
C VAL A 4 -30.85 -23.05 101.12
N ALA A 5 -30.91 -21.78 100.73
CA ALA A 5 -30.49 -21.30 99.42
C ALA A 5 -28.98 -21.03 99.47
N ASP A 6 -28.21 -21.83 98.75
CA ASP A 6 -26.76 -21.66 98.58
C ASP A 6 -26.51 -20.60 97.49
N ASN A 7 -26.11 -19.42 97.93
CA ASN A 7 -25.78 -18.26 97.12
C ASN A 7 -24.26 -18.23 96.91
N SER A 8 -23.77 -19.08 95.99
CA SER A 8 -22.39 -19.05 95.54
C SER A 8 -22.23 -18.07 94.35
N PRO A 9 -21.31 -17.09 94.40
CA PRO A 9 -21.10 -16.14 93.31
C PRO A 9 -20.54 -16.87 92.08
N ARG A 10 -21.29 -16.87 90.97
CA ARG A 10 -20.80 -17.29 89.65
C ARG A 10 -19.70 -16.31 89.24
N ASN A 11 -18.47 -16.81 89.23
CA ASN A 11 -17.29 -16.14 88.68
C ASN A 11 -17.49 -15.96 87.16
N GLU A 12 -17.84 -14.75 86.72
CA GLU A 12 -17.94 -14.32 85.32
C GLU A 12 -16.56 -14.13 84.63
N SER A 13 -15.51 -14.80 85.11
CA SER A 13 -14.12 -14.49 84.76
C SER A 13 -13.51 -15.30 83.60
N ASP A 14 -14.21 -16.29 83.04
CA ASP A 14 -13.70 -17.13 81.93
C ASP A 14 -14.38 -16.79 80.59
N LEU A 15 -14.43 -15.51 80.24
CA LEU A 15 -14.62 -15.08 78.86
C LEU A 15 -13.34 -15.43 78.09
N ILE A 16 -13.31 -16.64 77.52
CA ILE A 16 -12.32 -17.08 76.53
C ILE A 16 -12.39 -16.07 75.38
N VAL A 17 -11.52 -15.06 75.43
CA VAL A 17 -11.30 -14.13 74.32
C VAL A 17 -10.78 -14.99 73.18
N PRO A 18 -11.52 -15.19 72.08
CA PRO A 18 -11.01 -15.95 70.96
C PRO A 18 -9.70 -15.31 70.52
N PRO A 19 -8.66 -16.10 70.20
CA PRO A 19 -7.37 -15.56 69.79
C PRO A 19 -7.60 -14.53 68.69
N GLN A 20 -7.04 -13.33 68.87
CA GLN A 20 -7.05 -12.30 67.82
C GLN A 20 -6.40 -12.92 66.59
N THR A 21 -7.22 -13.42 65.67
CA THR A 21 -6.73 -13.90 64.38
C THR A 21 -6.17 -12.69 63.67
N ASP A 22 -4.85 -12.67 63.49
CA ASP A 22 -4.19 -11.65 62.70
C ASP A 22 -4.97 -11.43 61.41
N PRO A 23 -5.24 -10.17 61.03
CA PRO A 23 -6.03 -9.88 59.84
C PRO A 23 -5.37 -10.57 58.64
N VAL A 24 -6.05 -11.61 58.12
CA VAL A 24 -5.57 -12.42 56.99
C VAL A 24 -5.13 -11.48 55.88
N ALA A 25 -3.83 -11.47 55.59
CA ALA A 25 -3.26 -10.59 54.58
C ALA A 25 -3.98 -10.84 53.24
N ILE A 26 -4.68 -9.84 52.72
CA ILE A 26 -5.42 -9.93 51.46
C ILE A 26 -4.41 -9.95 50.32
N VAL A 27 -4.03 -11.15 49.88
CA VAL A 27 -3.00 -11.34 48.84
C VAL A 27 -3.57 -11.14 47.43
N ASP A 28 -4.73 -11.72 47.10
CA ASP A 28 -5.32 -11.64 45.76
C ASP A 28 -6.84 -11.38 45.81
N VAL A 29 -7.47 -11.17 44.65
CA VAL A 29 -8.92 -10.97 44.54
C VAL A 29 -9.71 -12.16 45.12
N TRP A 30 -9.13 -13.37 45.01
CA TRP A 30 -9.76 -14.63 45.42
C TRP A 30 -9.62 -14.93 46.92
N SER A 31 -8.77 -14.23 47.65
CA SER A 31 -8.65 -14.33 49.11
C SER A 31 -9.94 -13.95 49.84
N ARG A 32 -10.84 -13.22 49.17
CA ARG A 32 -12.19 -12.92 49.67
C ARG A 32 -13.15 -14.06 49.33
N THR A 33 -13.37 -14.95 50.30
CA THR A 33 -14.20 -16.16 50.11
C THR A 33 -15.71 -15.91 50.04
N ALA A 34 -16.19 -14.74 50.46
CA ALA A 34 -17.64 -14.50 50.49
C ALA A 34 -18.26 -14.52 49.07
N PRO A 35 -19.41 -15.19 48.88
CA PRO A 35 -19.99 -15.49 47.56
C PRO A 35 -20.32 -14.23 46.74
N LYS A 36 -20.68 -13.12 47.41
CA LYS A 36 -20.94 -11.82 46.77
C LYS A 36 -19.70 -11.26 46.06
N TYR A 37 -18.52 -11.39 46.66
CA TYR A 37 -17.27 -10.93 46.04
C TYR A 37 -16.84 -11.86 44.90
N ARG A 38 -17.04 -13.16 45.04
CA ARG A 38 -16.76 -14.15 43.99
C ARG A 38 -17.59 -13.90 42.73
N ARG A 39 -18.91 -13.71 42.85
CA ARG A 39 -19.79 -13.38 41.71
C ARG A 39 -19.38 -12.08 41.03
N ARG A 40 -19.09 -11.03 41.81
CA ARG A 40 -18.61 -9.75 41.27
C ARG A 40 -17.28 -9.91 40.53
N ALA A 41 -16.33 -10.66 41.09
CA ALA A 41 -15.05 -10.92 40.44
C ALA A 41 -15.22 -11.64 39.10
N ILE A 42 -16.10 -12.64 39.03
CA ILE A 42 -16.38 -13.38 37.78
C ILE A 42 -17.01 -12.46 36.73
N ILE A 43 -18.04 -11.68 37.09
CA ILE A 43 -18.71 -10.74 36.17
C ILE A 43 -17.70 -9.72 35.64
N MET A 44 -16.86 -9.17 36.52
CA MET A 44 -15.84 -8.19 36.18
C MET A 44 -14.73 -8.77 35.31
N LEU A 45 -14.33 -10.02 35.56
CA LEU A 45 -13.37 -10.73 34.72
C LEU A 45 -13.93 -11.02 33.33
N PHE A 46 -15.20 -11.42 33.23
CA PHE A 46 -15.87 -11.63 31.95
C PHE A 46 -15.99 -10.32 31.15
N LEU A 47 -16.36 -9.22 31.80
CA LEU A 47 -16.37 -7.90 31.17
C LEU A 47 -14.97 -7.52 30.67
N LEU A 48 -13.93 -7.78 31.46
CA LEU A 48 -12.54 -7.55 31.05
C LEU A 48 -12.16 -8.39 29.84
N TRP A 49 -12.56 -9.66 29.78
CA TRP A 49 -12.35 -10.52 28.62
C TRP A 49 -13.02 -9.99 27.36
N LEU A 50 -14.27 -9.52 27.45
CA LEU A 50 -14.98 -8.92 26.32
C LEU A 50 -14.30 -7.65 25.81
N LEU A 51 -13.88 -6.77 26.73
CA LEU A 51 -13.17 -5.53 26.36
C LEU A 51 -11.81 -5.83 25.74
N PHE A 52 -11.08 -6.80 26.29
CA PHE A 52 -9.79 -7.22 25.74
C PHE A 52 -9.93 -7.92 24.39
N ALA A 53 -11.00 -8.70 24.18
CA ALA A 53 -11.34 -9.23 22.87
C ALA A 53 -11.60 -8.10 21.86
N GLY A 54 -12.32 -7.06 22.26
CA GLY A 54 -12.50 -5.84 21.46
C GLY A 54 -11.18 -5.15 21.12
N LEU A 55 -10.23 -5.06 22.06
CA LEU A 55 -8.88 -4.53 21.81
C LEU A 55 -8.09 -5.41 20.83
N CYS A 56 -8.17 -6.73 20.95
CA CYS A 56 -7.51 -7.65 20.02
C CYS A 56 -8.11 -7.55 18.61
N SER A 57 -9.44 -7.46 18.50
CA SER A 57 -10.12 -7.20 17.22
C SER A 57 -9.75 -5.83 16.64
N PHE A 58 -9.59 -4.80 17.48
CA PHE A 58 -9.10 -3.49 17.05
C PHE A 58 -7.65 -3.57 16.52
N ALA A 59 -6.76 -4.31 17.19
CA ALA A 59 -5.40 -4.54 16.72
C ALA A 59 -5.38 -5.30 15.38
N PHE A 60 -6.24 -6.31 15.23
CA PHE A 60 -6.43 -7.04 13.97
C PHE A 60 -6.97 -6.14 12.86
N TRP A 61 -7.94 -5.28 13.20
CA TRP A 61 -8.53 -4.33 12.28
C TRP A 61 -7.53 -3.29 11.79
N LEU A 62 -6.70 -2.72 12.68
CA LEU A 62 -5.61 -1.82 12.28
C LEU A 62 -4.63 -2.47 11.32
N ARG A 63 -4.41 -3.79 11.42
CA ARG A 63 -3.51 -4.55 10.54
C ARG A 63 -4.12 -4.87 9.18
N THR A 64 -5.40 -5.19 9.13
CA THR A 64 -6.01 -5.81 7.93
C THR A 64 -7.10 -4.94 7.27
N GLY A 65 -7.62 -3.94 7.98
CA GLY A 65 -8.85 -3.23 7.63
C GLY A 65 -10.13 -4.05 7.83
N ALA A 66 -10.04 -5.35 8.14
CA ALA A 66 -11.18 -6.23 8.37
C ALA A 66 -11.58 -6.21 9.87
N PRO A 67 -12.88 -6.07 10.19
CA PRO A 67 -13.31 -5.85 11.57
C PRO A 67 -13.07 -7.06 12.48
N LEU A 68 -13.08 -8.27 11.91
CA LEU A 68 -12.89 -9.52 12.64
C LEU A 68 -12.02 -10.52 11.85
N PRO A 69 -11.30 -11.40 12.55
CA PRO A 69 -10.49 -12.46 11.93
C PRO A 69 -11.24 -13.32 10.91
N TRP A 70 -12.46 -13.75 11.24
CA TRP A 70 -13.22 -14.70 10.43
C TRP A 70 -13.87 -14.07 9.19
N THR A 71 -13.93 -12.73 9.14
CA THR A 71 -14.39 -12.00 7.95
C THR A 71 -13.29 -11.76 6.94
N TYR A 72 -12.04 -12.14 7.27
CA TYR A 72 -10.90 -11.96 6.40
C TYR A 72 -10.58 -13.26 5.69
N ASP A 73 -10.80 -13.30 4.37
CA ASP A 73 -10.68 -14.50 3.54
C ASP A 73 -9.30 -15.18 3.65
N GLN A 74 -8.24 -14.40 3.91
CA GLN A 74 -6.86 -14.88 4.01
C GLN A 74 -6.38 -15.05 5.46
N TYR A 75 -7.29 -15.18 6.44
CA TYR A 75 -6.90 -15.28 7.85
C TYR A 75 -6.00 -16.49 8.13
N ALA A 76 -6.28 -17.65 7.54
CA ALA A 76 -5.47 -18.85 7.75
C ALA A 76 -4.04 -18.67 7.24
N ASP A 77 -3.87 -18.07 6.06
CA ASP A 77 -2.56 -17.76 5.48
C ASP A 77 -1.83 -16.70 6.30
N LEU A 78 -2.53 -15.64 6.73
CA LEU A 78 -1.99 -14.62 7.63
C LEU A 78 -1.45 -15.24 8.93
N MET A 79 -2.22 -16.15 9.53
CA MET A 79 -1.82 -16.88 10.74
C MET A 79 -0.61 -17.78 10.47
N ALA A 80 -0.62 -18.56 9.39
CA ALA A 80 0.50 -19.43 9.02
C ALA A 80 1.80 -18.63 8.81
N ARG A 81 1.75 -17.53 8.05
CA ARG A 81 2.89 -16.62 7.84
C ARG A 81 3.37 -15.96 9.12
N SER A 82 2.45 -15.66 10.04
CA SER A 82 2.79 -15.09 11.35
C SER A 82 3.46 -16.12 12.28
N PHE A 83 3.23 -17.42 12.09
CA PHE A 83 3.89 -18.50 12.84
C PHE A 83 5.26 -18.88 12.26
N MET A 84 5.57 -18.54 11.01
CA MET A 84 6.87 -18.85 10.41
C MET A 84 7.98 -18.08 11.13
N PRO A 85 8.96 -18.76 11.76
CA PRO A 85 10.04 -18.09 12.47
C PRO A 85 11.08 -17.47 11.53
N THR A 86 11.17 -17.97 10.31
CA THR A 86 12.13 -17.57 9.28
C THR A 86 11.47 -17.58 7.90
N GLY A 87 11.91 -16.69 7.00
CA GLY A 87 11.50 -16.67 5.60
C GLY A 87 11.21 -15.26 5.07
N GLN A 88 11.26 -15.09 3.75
CA GLN A 88 10.97 -13.81 3.09
C GLN A 88 9.51 -13.35 3.28
N ASN A 89 8.61 -14.30 3.59
CA ASN A 89 7.18 -14.05 3.80
C ASN A 89 6.81 -13.91 5.29
N GLN A 90 7.79 -13.89 6.19
CA GLN A 90 7.54 -13.76 7.62
C GLN A 90 6.93 -12.38 7.90
N ILE A 91 5.77 -12.36 8.56
CA ILE A 91 5.17 -11.10 9.00
C ILE A 91 5.77 -10.72 10.35
N THR A 92 6.62 -9.72 10.34
CA THR A 92 7.31 -9.20 11.51
C THR A 92 6.49 -8.10 12.20
N LEU A 93 6.86 -7.76 13.45
CA LEU A 93 6.28 -6.59 14.11
C LEU A 93 6.59 -5.28 13.37
N ALA A 94 7.71 -5.21 12.65
CA ALA A 94 8.04 -4.06 11.81
C ALA A 94 7.05 -3.89 10.64
N ASP A 95 6.45 -4.98 10.16
CA ASP A 95 5.43 -4.91 9.11
C ASP A 95 4.16 -4.23 9.63
N PHE A 96 3.83 -4.35 10.92
CA PHE A 96 2.71 -3.61 11.52
C PHE A 96 2.93 -2.10 11.61
N LEU A 97 4.18 -1.63 11.59
CA LEU A 97 4.49 -0.20 11.59
C LEU A 97 4.58 0.38 10.18
N SER A 98 4.71 -0.48 9.17
CA SER A 98 4.84 -0.07 7.77
C SER A 98 3.55 -0.30 6.98
N HIS A 99 2.75 -1.29 7.38
CA HIS A 99 1.53 -1.70 6.70
C HIS A 99 0.39 -1.92 7.70
N PRO A 100 -0.85 -1.49 7.36
CA PRO A 100 -1.21 -0.69 6.19
C PRO A 100 -0.84 0.79 6.37
N ILE A 101 -0.85 1.31 7.60
CA ILE A 101 -0.51 2.70 7.88
C ILE A 101 0.98 2.79 8.20
N ASN A 102 1.74 3.41 7.29
CA ASN A 102 3.14 3.67 7.52
C ASN A 102 3.32 4.78 8.57
N VAL A 103 4.00 4.46 9.66
CA VAL A 103 4.32 5.41 10.74
C VAL A 103 5.10 6.63 10.23
N ARG A 104 5.81 6.52 9.11
CA ARG A 104 6.50 7.66 8.50
C ARG A 104 5.53 8.69 7.94
N ASP A 105 4.43 8.22 7.36
CA ASP A 105 3.42 9.11 6.76
C ASP A 105 2.44 9.64 7.80
N VAL A 106 2.24 8.88 8.88
CA VAL A 106 1.35 9.24 9.99
C VAL A 106 2.09 9.00 11.33
N PRO A 107 2.98 9.91 11.76
CA PRO A 107 3.81 9.74 12.96
C PRO A 107 3.03 9.46 14.24
N ILE A 108 1.83 10.04 14.38
CA ILE A 108 0.95 9.79 15.53
C ILE A 108 0.53 8.31 15.64
N HIS A 109 0.57 7.56 14.54
CA HIS A 109 0.30 6.12 14.54
C HIS A 109 1.35 5.35 15.37
N ALA A 110 2.61 5.83 15.45
CA ALA A 110 3.61 5.26 16.36
C ALA A 110 3.13 5.24 17.82
N VAL A 111 2.50 6.33 18.25
CA VAL A 111 2.01 6.51 19.61
C VAL A 111 0.84 5.58 19.87
N ILE A 112 -0.10 5.51 18.93
CA ILE A 112 -1.26 4.62 18.99
C ILE A 112 -0.80 3.16 19.09
N MET A 113 0.12 2.73 18.22
CA MET A 113 0.65 1.37 18.22
C MET A 113 1.42 1.08 19.52
N GLY A 114 2.24 2.02 20.00
CA GLY A 114 2.95 1.88 21.27
C GLY A 114 2.00 1.65 22.45
N LEU A 115 0.95 2.47 22.57
CA LEU A 115 -0.07 2.33 23.62
C LEU A 115 -0.91 1.05 23.49
N LEU A 116 -1.22 0.66 22.25
CA LEU A 116 -1.94 -0.58 21.96
C LEU A 116 -1.13 -1.80 22.38
N PHE A 117 0.14 -1.89 21.97
CA PHE A 117 1.03 -2.98 22.36
C PHE A 117 1.30 -2.97 23.86
N ALA A 118 1.41 -1.81 24.49
CA ALA A 118 1.53 -1.72 25.94
C ALA A 118 0.32 -2.34 26.65
N SER A 119 -0.88 -2.11 26.12
CA SER A 119 -2.12 -2.66 26.67
C SER A 119 -2.22 -4.17 26.45
N LEU A 120 -1.85 -4.66 25.26
CA LEU A 120 -1.86 -6.09 24.92
C LEU A 120 -0.90 -6.91 25.77
N THR A 121 0.22 -6.32 26.21
CA THR A 121 1.26 -7.03 26.98
C THR A 121 1.10 -6.88 28.49
N SER A 122 0.84 -5.67 28.99
CA SER A 122 0.77 -5.40 30.44
C SER A 122 -0.47 -6.01 31.11
N ILE A 123 -1.59 -6.10 30.40
CA ILE A 123 -2.87 -6.50 31.02
C ILE A 123 -2.95 -7.98 31.35
N PRO A 124 -2.53 -8.91 30.47
CA PRO A 124 -2.41 -10.32 30.85
C PRO A 124 -1.49 -10.53 32.07
N ILE A 125 -0.40 -9.78 32.17
CA ILE A 125 0.51 -9.83 33.32
C ILE A 125 -0.18 -9.30 34.59
N LEU A 126 -0.87 -8.16 34.52
CA LEU A 126 -1.64 -7.62 35.63
C LEU A 126 -2.76 -8.58 36.09
N VAL A 127 -3.49 -9.17 35.14
CA VAL A 127 -4.52 -10.17 35.42
C VAL A 127 -3.92 -11.41 36.06
N THR A 128 -2.72 -11.83 35.65
CA THR A 128 -2.01 -12.93 36.29
C THR A 128 -1.70 -12.63 37.76
N ILE A 129 -1.19 -11.44 38.06
CA ILE A 129 -0.85 -11.00 39.42
C ILE A 129 -2.11 -10.83 40.30
N LEU A 130 -3.23 -10.38 39.72
CA LEU A 130 -4.45 -10.00 40.46
C LEU A 130 -5.51 -11.11 40.55
N TYR A 131 -5.69 -11.88 39.47
CA TYR A 131 -6.75 -12.89 39.28
C TYR A 131 -6.23 -14.31 39.05
N ARG A 132 -4.91 -14.53 39.07
CA ARG A 132 -4.20 -15.82 38.82
C ARG A 132 -4.00 -16.16 37.35
N LEU A 133 -3.02 -17.04 37.10
CA LEU A 133 -2.57 -17.46 35.78
C LEU A 133 -3.67 -17.99 34.84
N PRO A 134 -4.62 -18.86 35.25
CA PRO A 134 -5.61 -19.41 34.31
C PRO A 134 -6.46 -18.33 33.63
N SER A 135 -6.78 -17.27 34.36
CA SER A 135 -7.56 -16.13 33.84
C SER A 135 -6.82 -15.36 32.75
N ALA A 136 -5.47 -15.35 32.81
CA ALA A 136 -4.62 -14.67 31.84
C ALA A 136 -4.31 -15.54 30.61
N ILE A 137 -4.36 -16.87 30.72
CA ILE A 137 -4.21 -17.79 29.57
C ILE A 137 -5.26 -17.47 28.50
N VAL A 138 -6.50 -17.19 28.91
CA VAL A 138 -7.58 -16.77 28.01
C VAL A 138 -7.21 -15.49 27.25
N LEU A 139 -6.63 -14.50 27.93
CA LEU A 139 -6.19 -13.26 27.31
C LEU A 139 -5.01 -13.48 26.35
N CYS A 140 -4.05 -14.33 26.72
CA CYS A 140 -2.93 -14.68 25.82
C CYS A 140 -3.44 -15.38 24.56
N ALA A 141 -4.42 -16.29 24.69
CA ALA A 141 -5.05 -16.94 23.54
C ALA A 141 -5.76 -15.93 22.63
N MET A 142 -6.39 -14.88 23.18
CA MET A 142 -6.96 -13.80 22.37
C MET A 142 -5.88 -13.02 21.59
N VAL A 143 -4.70 -12.78 22.16
CA VAL A 143 -3.59 -12.16 21.40
C VAL A 143 -3.13 -13.07 20.26
N ILE A 144 -3.04 -14.38 20.49
CA ILE A 144 -2.64 -15.34 19.46
C ILE A 144 -3.66 -15.40 18.32
N PHE A 145 -4.95 -15.63 18.65
CA PHE A 145 -5.97 -15.93 17.64
C PHE A 145 -6.75 -14.70 17.18
N LEU A 146 -7.21 -13.84 18.08
CA LEU A 146 -7.99 -12.66 17.69
C LEU A 146 -7.10 -11.56 17.09
N ALA A 147 -5.95 -11.24 17.71
CA ALA A 147 -5.04 -10.23 17.15
C ALA A 147 -4.12 -10.79 16.04
N ALA A 148 -4.14 -12.11 15.81
CA ALA A 148 -3.27 -12.81 14.87
C ALA A 148 -1.76 -12.58 15.12
N MET A 149 -1.36 -12.51 16.40
CA MET A 149 0.02 -12.24 16.82
C MET A 149 0.57 -13.38 17.70
N PRO A 150 0.87 -14.55 17.12
CA PRO A 150 1.23 -15.73 17.89
C PRO A 150 2.50 -15.55 18.74
N TRP A 151 3.56 -14.99 18.17
CA TRP A 151 4.83 -14.77 18.90
C TRP A 151 4.67 -13.78 20.07
N LEU A 152 3.88 -12.72 19.89
CA LEU A 152 3.58 -11.80 20.98
C LEU A 152 2.76 -12.51 22.07
N GLY A 153 1.73 -13.27 21.70
CA GLY A 153 0.91 -14.01 22.67
C GLY A 153 1.71 -15.05 23.46
N LEU A 154 2.64 -15.76 22.80
CA LEU A 154 3.53 -16.73 23.46
C LEU A 154 4.53 -16.07 24.42
N THR A 155 5.11 -14.93 24.04
CA THR A 155 6.05 -14.19 24.89
C THR A 155 5.35 -13.53 26.07
N VAL A 156 4.13 -13.03 25.88
CA VAL A 156 3.26 -12.55 26.97
C VAL A 156 2.88 -13.69 27.91
N LEU A 157 2.55 -14.88 27.40
CA LEU A 157 2.28 -16.06 28.22
C LEU A 157 3.51 -16.44 29.07
N LEU A 158 4.70 -16.42 28.48
CA LEU A 158 5.95 -16.64 29.22
C LEU A 158 6.14 -15.57 30.31
N GLY A 159 5.89 -14.30 30.00
CA GLY A 159 5.91 -13.20 30.97
C GLY A 159 4.91 -13.41 32.12
N CYS A 160 3.71 -13.89 31.82
CA CYS A 160 2.71 -14.26 32.83
C CYS A 160 3.22 -15.38 33.74
N ILE A 161 3.81 -16.44 33.18
CA ILE A 161 4.39 -17.55 33.95
C ILE A 161 5.49 -17.03 34.89
N LEU A 162 6.45 -16.25 34.36
CA LEU A 162 7.55 -15.69 35.16
C LEU A 162 7.06 -14.84 36.34
N SER A 163 5.96 -14.10 36.16
CA SER A 163 5.37 -13.27 37.21
C SER A 163 4.78 -14.05 38.40
N VAL A 164 4.49 -15.35 38.23
CA VAL A 164 3.90 -16.21 39.26
C VAL A 164 4.93 -17.12 39.92
N LEU A 165 6.04 -17.41 39.24
CA LEU A 165 7.05 -18.33 39.75
C LEU A 165 7.56 -17.88 41.12
N PRO A 166 7.67 -18.79 42.11
CA PRO A 166 8.08 -18.45 43.47
C PRO A 166 9.42 -17.71 43.55
N ALA A 167 10.38 -18.09 42.68
CA ALA A 167 11.70 -17.47 42.62
C ALA A 167 11.69 -15.98 42.22
N PHE A 168 10.66 -15.54 41.50
CA PHE A 168 10.53 -14.17 40.96
C PHE A 168 9.36 -13.40 41.59
N ARG A 169 8.70 -13.99 42.59
CA ARG A 169 7.59 -13.38 43.30
C ARG A 169 8.09 -12.52 44.44
N PHE A 170 8.31 -11.24 44.16
CA PHE A 170 8.69 -10.27 45.18
C PHE A 170 7.48 -9.81 45.99
N THR A 171 7.75 -9.35 47.22
CA THR A 171 6.76 -8.66 48.05
C THR A 171 6.25 -7.39 47.37
N PHE A 172 7.11 -6.73 46.59
CA PHE A 172 6.78 -5.60 45.73
C PHE A 172 6.28 -6.08 44.36
N ARG A 173 4.94 -6.12 44.19
CA ARG A 173 4.28 -6.65 42.98
C ARG A 173 4.70 -5.98 41.67
N TYR A 174 5.09 -4.72 41.73
CA TYR A 174 5.58 -4.00 40.55
C TYR A 174 6.88 -4.60 40.01
N ALA A 175 7.78 -5.09 40.88
CA ALA A 175 8.99 -5.78 40.44
C ALA A 175 8.66 -7.10 39.71
N SER A 176 7.68 -7.86 40.20
CA SER A 176 7.22 -9.08 39.49
C SER A 176 6.57 -8.75 38.13
N ALA A 177 5.87 -7.62 38.01
CA ALA A 177 5.37 -7.15 36.72
C ALA A 177 6.50 -6.76 35.75
N LEU A 178 7.55 -6.09 36.24
CA LEU A 178 8.74 -5.76 35.44
C LEU A 178 9.48 -7.01 34.96
N ILE A 179 9.63 -8.04 35.81
CA ILE A 179 10.18 -9.33 35.37
C ILE A 179 9.32 -9.94 34.27
N GLY A 180 7.99 -9.88 34.41
CA GLY A 180 7.07 -10.35 33.39
C GLY A 180 7.23 -9.63 32.03
N LEU A 181 7.71 -8.38 32.02
CA LEU A 181 7.96 -7.61 30.80
C LEU A 181 9.31 -7.95 30.13
N VAL A 182 10.23 -8.63 30.79
CA VAL A 182 11.56 -8.93 30.24
C VAL A 182 11.50 -9.76 28.95
N PRO A 183 10.76 -10.89 28.87
CA PRO A 183 10.64 -11.65 27.61
C PRO A 183 10.05 -10.83 26.46
N ILE A 184 9.12 -9.92 26.77
CA ILE A 184 8.48 -9.05 25.79
C ILE A 184 9.47 -7.99 25.28
N ALA A 185 10.31 -7.43 26.16
CA ALA A 185 11.37 -6.51 25.76
C ALA A 185 12.39 -7.18 24.84
N ILE A 186 12.82 -8.40 25.18
CA ILE A 186 13.70 -9.22 24.32
C ILE A 186 13.02 -9.47 22.98
N TYR A 187 11.74 -9.84 22.98
CA TYR A 187 10.97 -10.06 21.76
C TYR A 187 10.92 -8.80 20.88
N PHE A 188 10.57 -7.64 21.42
CA PHE A 188 10.54 -6.39 20.67
C PHE A 188 11.89 -6.00 20.07
N VAL A 189 12.99 -6.19 20.81
CA VAL A 189 14.34 -5.96 20.28
C VAL A 189 14.67 -6.97 19.18
N SER A 190 14.39 -8.27 19.38
CA SER A 190 14.68 -9.31 18.39
C SER A 190 13.84 -9.16 17.10
N ALA A 191 12.57 -8.78 17.22
CA ALA A 191 11.64 -8.66 16.10
C ALA A 191 11.86 -7.36 15.30
N SER A 192 12.59 -6.40 15.84
CA SER A 192 12.98 -5.16 15.15
C SER A 192 14.33 -5.28 14.43
N TRP A 193 15.10 -6.34 14.72
CA TRP A 193 16.33 -6.65 14.01
C TRP A 193 16.01 -7.31 12.66
N GLN A 194 15.83 -6.50 11.62
CA GLN A 194 15.86 -6.99 10.25
C GLN A 194 17.32 -7.04 9.75
N PRO A 195 17.81 -8.18 9.22
CA PRO A 195 19.16 -8.26 8.68
C PRO A 195 19.32 -7.25 7.54
N SER A 196 20.43 -6.51 7.57
CA SER A 196 20.73 -5.36 6.70
C SER A 196 20.81 -5.64 5.20
N THR A 197 20.45 -6.85 4.76
CA THR A 197 20.76 -7.38 3.42
C THR A 197 19.80 -6.92 2.32
N ALA A 198 18.75 -6.15 2.61
CA ALA A 198 17.68 -5.91 1.63
C ALA A 198 17.42 -4.44 1.24
N SER A 199 18.03 -3.42 1.85
CA SER A 199 17.97 -2.04 1.31
C SER A 199 18.84 -1.06 2.09
N THR A 200 19.53 -0.18 1.38
CA THR A 200 20.25 1.01 1.85
C THR A 200 19.30 2.05 2.45
N ARG A 201 18.58 1.70 3.53
CA ARG A 201 17.73 2.64 4.26
C ARG A 201 18.61 3.51 5.17
N SER A 202 18.45 4.83 5.07
CA SER A 202 19.09 5.81 5.95
C SER A 202 18.93 5.44 7.45
N PHE A 203 19.99 5.62 8.24
CA PHE A 203 20.02 5.35 9.68
C PHE A 203 18.89 6.07 10.45
N GLN A 204 18.55 7.29 10.04
CA GLN A 204 17.46 8.07 10.63
C GLN A 204 16.10 7.35 10.49
N ASN A 205 15.93 6.58 9.41
CA ASN A 205 14.72 5.81 9.14
C ASN A 205 14.62 4.53 9.99
N GLN A 206 15.72 4.06 10.58
CA GLN A 206 15.72 2.92 11.50
C GLN A 206 15.29 3.35 12.91
N ALA A 207 15.78 4.49 13.41
CA ALA A 207 15.43 4.99 14.75
C ALA A 207 13.92 5.18 14.95
N LEU A 208 13.23 5.72 13.93
CA LEU A 208 11.76 5.89 13.95
C LEU A 208 11.00 4.56 14.06
N MET A 209 11.57 3.45 13.57
CA MET A 209 10.96 2.12 13.68
C MET A 209 11.09 1.53 15.10
N TYR A 210 12.04 2.01 15.91
CA TYR A 210 12.19 1.56 17.31
C TYR A 210 11.31 2.35 18.29
N ALA A 211 10.92 3.57 17.95
CA ALA A 211 10.18 4.46 18.84
C ALA A 211 8.87 3.84 19.39
N PRO A 212 8.03 3.16 18.58
CA PRO A 212 6.81 2.52 19.08
C PRO A 212 7.08 1.44 20.13
N TRP A 213 8.18 0.69 20.00
CA TRP A 213 8.53 -0.40 20.91
C TRP A 213 9.02 0.12 22.25
N VAL A 214 9.89 1.14 22.22
CA VAL A 214 10.36 1.81 23.43
C VAL A 214 9.17 2.45 24.15
N LEU A 215 8.30 3.14 23.40
CA LEU A 215 7.08 3.71 23.95
C LEU A 215 6.17 2.62 24.54
N ALA A 216 6.00 1.48 23.87
CA ALA A 216 5.19 0.37 24.39
C ALA A 216 5.72 -0.16 25.73
N LEU A 217 7.03 -0.32 25.87
CA LEU A 217 7.65 -0.77 27.12
C LEU A 217 7.50 0.27 28.23
N LEU A 218 7.81 1.54 27.95
CA LEU A 218 7.66 2.62 28.94
C LEU A 218 6.21 2.79 29.37
N SER A 219 5.27 2.80 28.42
CA SER A 219 3.84 2.85 28.70
C SER A 219 3.36 1.62 29.47
N SER A 220 3.89 0.42 29.19
CA SER A 220 3.56 -0.79 29.98
C SER A 220 3.98 -0.65 31.43
N CYS A 221 5.18 -0.11 31.69
CA CYS A 221 5.65 0.18 33.05
C CYS A 221 4.73 1.16 33.77
N VAL A 222 4.35 2.26 33.11
CA VAL A 222 3.43 3.26 33.67
C VAL A 222 2.05 2.65 33.95
N ILE A 223 1.49 1.89 33.01
CA ILE A 223 0.21 1.20 33.16
C ILE A 223 0.26 0.25 34.37
N CYS A 224 1.31 -0.56 34.49
CA CYS A 224 1.49 -1.47 35.61
C CYS A 224 1.58 -0.72 36.95
N ALA A 225 2.36 0.37 37.00
CA ALA A 225 2.53 1.18 38.20
C ALA A 225 1.19 1.79 38.67
N VAL A 226 0.47 2.44 37.74
CA VAL A 226 -0.82 3.08 38.01
C VAL A 226 -1.87 2.04 38.41
N ALA A 227 -1.96 0.91 37.71
CA ALA A 227 -2.90 -0.15 38.01
C ALA A 227 -2.68 -0.77 39.40
N LEU A 228 -1.43 -1.03 39.76
CA LEU A 228 -1.09 -1.57 41.08
C LEU A 228 -1.28 -0.52 42.19
N LEU A 229 -0.97 0.76 41.94
CA LEU A 229 -1.21 1.85 42.88
C LEU A 229 -2.70 2.00 43.19
N ILE A 230 -3.54 2.03 42.15
CA ILE A 230 -5.00 2.11 42.29
C ILE A 230 -5.55 0.85 42.94
N ALA A 231 -5.07 -0.34 42.54
CA ALA A 231 -5.46 -1.61 43.18
C ALA A 231 -5.15 -1.61 44.69
N ARG A 232 -4.00 -1.04 45.08
CA ARG A 232 -3.63 -0.85 46.49
C ARG A 232 -4.56 0.15 47.17
N LEU A 233 -4.85 1.29 46.55
CA LEU A 233 -5.76 2.33 47.07
C LEU A 233 -7.16 1.77 47.36
N ILE A 234 -7.68 0.92 46.47
CA ILE A 234 -9.01 0.30 46.61
C ILE A 234 -9.00 -1.00 47.43
N ASN A 235 -7.89 -1.34 48.08
CA ASN A 235 -7.73 -2.58 48.85
C ASN A 235 -8.10 -3.85 48.06
N TYR A 236 -7.67 -3.90 46.79
CA TYR A 236 -7.88 -5.01 45.86
C TYR A 236 -9.35 -5.42 45.71
N ARG A 237 -10.28 -4.47 45.78
CA ARG A 237 -11.69 -4.75 45.53
C ARG A 237 -11.90 -5.15 44.07
N PRO A 238 -12.55 -6.31 43.78
CA PRO A 238 -12.71 -6.86 42.42
C PRO A 238 -13.40 -5.95 41.40
N GLY A 239 -14.05 -4.87 41.84
CA GLY A 239 -14.78 -3.95 40.96
C GLY A 239 -13.98 -2.74 40.46
N GLY A 240 -12.86 -2.37 41.08
CA GLY A 240 -12.18 -1.10 40.70
C GLY A 240 -11.13 -1.24 39.61
N ILE A 241 -10.63 -2.46 39.36
CA ILE A 241 -9.58 -2.70 38.37
C ILE A 241 -10.10 -2.69 36.92
N PRO A 242 -11.21 -3.36 36.57
CA PRO A 242 -11.70 -3.37 35.19
C PRO A 242 -12.01 -1.98 34.62
N PRO A 243 -12.67 -1.03 35.33
CA PRO A 243 -12.89 0.32 34.82
C PRO A 243 -11.59 1.06 34.48
N LEU A 244 -10.55 0.89 35.30
CA LEU A 244 -9.24 1.47 35.03
C LEU A 244 -8.63 0.88 33.75
N LEU A 245 -8.64 -0.44 33.60
CA LEU A 245 -8.16 -1.10 32.39
C LEU A 245 -8.98 -0.67 31.17
N THR A 246 -10.28 -0.47 31.33
CA THR A 246 -11.18 0.05 30.28
C THR A 246 -10.77 1.44 29.82
N ALA A 247 -10.46 2.35 30.75
CA ALA A 247 -9.99 3.69 30.41
C ALA A 247 -8.66 3.64 29.64
N LEU A 248 -7.75 2.74 30.04
CA LEU A 248 -6.47 2.54 29.35
C LEU A 248 -6.65 2.00 27.92
N PHE A 249 -7.62 1.11 27.69
CA PHE A 249 -7.97 0.62 26.36
C PHE A 249 -8.58 1.70 25.46
N ALA A 250 -9.39 2.58 26.04
CA ALA A 250 -10.11 3.61 25.29
C ALA A 250 -9.16 4.66 24.70
N ILE A 251 -8.02 4.93 25.34
CA ILE A 251 -7.05 5.95 24.88
C ILE A 251 -6.54 5.70 23.46
N PRO A 252 -5.90 4.55 23.12
CA PRO A 252 -5.40 4.32 21.76
C PRO A 252 -6.53 4.30 20.72
N VAL A 253 -7.71 3.78 21.06
CA VAL A 253 -8.88 3.76 20.17
C VAL A 253 -9.37 5.20 19.89
N PHE A 254 -9.47 6.02 20.94
CA PHE A 254 -9.88 7.42 20.83
C PHE A 254 -8.88 8.25 20.05
N LEU A 255 -7.57 8.09 20.34
CA LEU A 255 -6.50 8.74 19.59
C LEU A 255 -6.55 8.35 18.11
N PHE A 256 -6.78 7.07 17.80
CA PHE A 256 -6.93 6.63 16.42
C PHE A 256 -8.12 7.30 15.72
N HIS A 257 -9.30 7.29 16.33
CA HIS A 257 -10.50 7.88 15.73
C HIS A 257 -10.40 9.39 15.51
N THR A 258 -9.73 10.10 16.42
CA THR A 258 -9.61 11.56 16.35
C THR A 258 -8.43 12.03 15.50
N GLN A 259 -7.29 11.34 15.55
CA GLN A 259 -6.03 11.79 14.93
C GLN A 259 -5.67 11.08 13.63
N VAL A 260 -6.21 9.89 13.38
CA VAL A 260 -5.90 9.09 12.17
C VAL A 260 -7.16 8.99 11.31
N GLY A 261 -8.21 8.40 11.86
CA GLY A 261 -9.51 8.23 11.20
C GLY A 261 -9.65 6.85 10.53
N ARG A 262 -10.91 6.44 10.36
CA ARG A 262 -11.28 5.17 9.72
C ARG A 262 -11.02 5.19 8.21
N ASP A 263 -11.15 6.38 7.62
CA ASP A 263 -10.90 6.67 6.22
C ASP A 263 -9.40 6.54 5.88
N GLU A 264 -8.50 7.01 6.74
CA GLU A 264 -7.05 6.79 6.56
C GLU A 264 -6.72 5.31 6.44
N LEU A 265 -7.15 4.49 7.40
CA LEU A 265 -6.88 3.05 7.38
C LEU A 265 -7.44 2.40 6.11
N SER A 266 -8.69 2.70 5.78
CA SER A 266 -9.36 2.10 4.62
C SER A 266 -8.68 2.52 3.32
N TYR A 267 -8.24 3.78 3.20
CA TYR A 267 -7.46 4.27 2.08
C TYR A 267 -6.11 3.57 1.96
N ARG A 268 -5.36 3.44 3.06
CA ARG A 268 -4.03 2.80 3.02
C ARG A 268 -4.10 1.32 2.67
N VAL A 269 -5.13 0.61 3.13
CA VAL A 269 -5.39 -0.78 2.69
C VAL A 269 -5.66 -0.81 1.18
N LEU A 270 -6.46 0.12 0.65
CA LEU A 270 -6.70 0.23 -0.80
C LEU A 270 -5.42 0.56 -1.58
N GLU A 271 -4.64 1.53 -1.12
CA GLU A 271 -3.38 1.96 -1.73
C GLU A 271 -2.36 0.80 -1.79
N VAL A 272 -2.22 0.02 -0.72
CA VAL A 272 -1.36 -1.18 -0.71
C VAL A 272 -1.89 -2.27 -1.64
N SER A 273 -3.21 -2.37 -1.79
CA SER A 273 -3.81 -3.41 -2.64
C SER A 273 -3.78 -3.10 -4.13
N ILE A 274 -4.02 -1.85 -4.52
CA ILE A 274 -4.27 -1.41 -5.91
C ILE A 274 -3.18 -0.45 -6.42
N GLY A 275 -2.53 0.28 -5.52
CA GLY A 275 -1.57 1.32 -5.88
C GLY A 275 -0.32 0.80 -6.59
N PRO A 276 0.53 1.69 -7.11
CA PRO A 276 1.69 1.32 -7.93
C PRO A 276 2.75 0.54 -7.18
N THR A 277 2.81 0.68 -5.86
CA THR A 277 3.69 -0.08 -4.96
C THR A 277 3.03 -1.35 -4.43
N GLY A 278 1.76 -1.57 -4.78
CA GLY A 278 0.98 -2.70 -4.33
C GLY A 278 1.47 -4.00 -4.95
N HIS A 279 1.53 -5.03 -4.10
CA HIS A 279 1.94 -6.38 -4.51
C HIS A 279 0.74 -7.33 -4.65
N ALA A 280 -0.48 -6.85 -4.36
CA ALA A 280 -1.67 -7.69 -4.32
C ALA A 280 -2.40 -7.71 -5.66
N MET A 281 -2.96 -6.57 -6.09
CA MET A 281 -3.66 -6.44 -7.36
C MET A 281 -2.73 -5.79 -8.37
N PHE A 282 -2.65 -6.35 -9.57
CA PHE A 282 -1.81 -5.86 -10.68
C PHE A 282 -0.29 -5.99 -10.48
N ALA A 283 0.15 -6.82 -9.55
CA ALA A 283 1.57 -7.14 -9.38
C ALA A 283 2.13 -7.84 -10.63
N LYS A 284 3.37 -7.50 -10.98
CA LYS A 284 4.12 -8.23 -11.99
C LYS A 284 4.51 -9.59 -11.44
N LEU A 285 4.00 -10.66 -12.05
CA LEU A 285 4.22 -12.03 -11.59
C LEU A 285 4.86 -12.86 -12.71
N ASP A 286 5.83 -13.68 -12.33
CA ASP A 286 6.43 -14.66 -13.23
C ASP A 286 5.59 -15.95 -13.22
N ALA A 287 4.66 -16.04 -14.17
CA ALA A 287 3.75 -17.17 -14.29
C ALA A 287 4.49 -18.45 -14.70
N GLY A 288 5.58 -18.33 -15.47
CA GLY A 288 6.47 -19.44 -15.81
C GLY A 288 7.05 -20.07 -14.55
N MET A 289 7.64 -19.26 -13.67
CA MET A 289 8.20 -19.73 -12.40
C MET A 289 7.15 -20.36 -11.49
N MET A 290 5.91 -19.83 -11.47
CA MET A 290 4.81 -20.43 -10.70
C MET A 290 4.41 -21.81 -11.26
N ALA A 291 4.28 -21.92 -12.59
CA ALA A 291 3.97 -23.18 -13.27
C ALA A 291 5.07 -24.22 -13.04
N GLU A 292 6.35 -23.84 -13.12
CA GLU A 292 7.48 -24.73 -12.85
C GLU A 292 7.52 -25.22 -11.40
N ARG A 293 7.23 -24.34 -10.43
CA ARG A 293 7.16 -24.73 -9.01
C ARG A 293 6.05 -25.74 -8.75
N GLU A 294 4.89 -25.54 -9.38
CA GLU A 294 3.76 -26.47 -9.23
C GLU A 294 3.99 -27.77 -9.99
N ALA A 295 4.61 -27.71 -11.17
CA ALA A 295 5.06 -28.87 -11.91
C ALA A 295 6.05 -29.69 -11.07
N ALA A 296 7.03 -29.05 -10.42
CA ALA A 296 8.01 -29.73 -9.57
C ALA A 296 7.37 -30.45 -8.37
N ARG A 297 6.29 -29.90 -7.80
CA ARG A 297 5.52 -30.55 -6.73
C ARG A 297 4.70 -31.74 -7.24
N SER A 298 4.06 -31.57 -8.38
CA SER A 298 3.15 -32.58 -8.96
C SER A 298 3.90 -33.69 -9.72
N TRP A 299 5.14 -33.41 -10.14
CA TRP A 299 5.99 -34.32 -10.92
C TRP A 299 6.15 -35.68 -10.26
N SER A 300 6.35 -35.71 -8.94
CA SER A 300 6.54 -36.96 -8.20
C SER A 300 5.34 -37.91 -8.29
N GLU A 301 4.15 -37.38 -8.60
CA GLU A 301 2.91 -38.15 -8.71
C GLU A 301 2.59 -38.53 -10.17
N ALA A 302 3.16 -37.84 -11.16
CA ALA A 302 2.93 -38.07 -12.58
C ALA A 302 3.99 -39.00 -13.17
N GLN A 303 3.75 -40.31 -13.18
CA GLN A 303 4.72 -41.31 -13.67
C GLN A 303 4.88 -41.33 -15.20
N ASP A 304 3.89 -40.87 -15.96
CA ASP A 304 3.83 -41.07 -17.43
C ASP A 304 4.03 -39.79 -18.27
N THR A 305 4.25 -38.62 -17.66
CA THR A 305 4.31 -37.34 -18.37
C THR A 305 5.68 -36.68 -18.24
N SER A 306 6.20 -36.09 -19.32
CA SER A 306 7.49 -35.36 -19.25
C SER A 306 7.35 -33.98 -18.58
N PHE A 307 8.46 -33.42 -18.05
CA PHE A 307 8.38 -32.25 -17.15
C PHE A 307 8.01 -31.02 -17.94
N ALA A 308 8.56 -30.95 -19.15
CA ALA A 308 8.24 -29.94 -20.12
C ALA A 308 6.75 -29.99 -20.52
N GLU A 309 6.17 -31.17 -20.72
CA GLU A 309 4.75 -31.29 -21.07
C GLU A 309 3.84 -30.93 -19.90
N LEU A 310 4.15 -31.40 -18.69
CA LEU A 310 3.39 -31.07 -17.49
C LEU A 310 3.46 -29.56 -17.19
N SER A 311 4.65 -28.97 -17.25
CA SER A 311 4.87 -27.54 -17.05
C SER A 311 4.13 -26.70 -18.09
N ARG A 312 4.20 -27.08 -19.38
CA ARG A 312 3.46 -26.39 -20.45
C ARG A 312 1.95 -26.47 -20.25
N HIS A 313 1.42 -27.65 -19.92
CA HIS A 313 -0.01 -27.84 -19.67
C HIS A 313 -0.50 -27.05 -18.45
N LEU A 314 0.29 -27.01 -17.37
CA LEU A 314 0.00 -26.17 -16.20
C LEU A 314 0.06 -24.69 -16.57
N PHE A 315 1.06 -24.28 -17.35
CA PHE A 315 1.19 -22.91 -17.82
C PHE A 315 -0.01 -22.47 -18.66
N ASP A 316 -0.48 -23.28 -19.61
CA ASP A 316 -1.67 -22.96 -20.42
C ASP A 316 -2.92 -22.77 -19.53
N ARG A 317 -3.10 -23.62 -18.51
CA ARG A 317 -4.17 -23.42 -17.50
C ARG A 317 -3.98 -22.14 -16.69
N TYR A 318 -2.75 -21.78 -16.36
CA TYR A 318 -2.44 -20.52 -15.68
C TYR A 318 -2.76 -19.32 -16.55
N VAL A 319 -2.54 -19.36 -17.87
CA VAL A 319 -2.87 -18.27 -18.79
C VAL A 319 -4.37 -17.97 -18.77
N ASP A 320 -5.20 -19.00 -18.95
CA ASP A 320 -6.66 -18.85 -18.92
C ASP A 320 -7.16 -18.33 -17.57
N ARG A 321 -6.62 -18.89 -16.48
CA ARG A 321 -6.95 -18.47 -15.12
C ARG A 321 -6.50 -17.03 -14.85
N ALA A 322 -5.29 -16.65 -15.27
CA ALA A 322 -4.76 -15.31 -15.08
C ALA A 322 -5.61 -14.24 -15.78
N LEU A 323 -6.20 -14.54 -16.93
CA LEU A 323 -7.14 -13.65 -17.61
C LEU A 323 -8.42 -13.42 -16.79
N VAL A 324 -8.99 -14.50 -16.24
CA VAL A 324 -10.20 -14.44 -15.40
C VAL A 324 -9.91 -13.77 -14.06
N ASP A 325 -8.79 -14.12 -13.43
CA ASP A 325 -8.34 -13.55 -12.15
C ASP A 325 -8.04 -12.05 -12.32
N ALA A 326 -7.37 -11.63 -13.40
CA ALA A 326 -7.11 -10.23 -13.71
C ALA A 326 -8.41 -9.40 -13.83
N GLU A 327 -9.42 -9.93 -14.52
CA GLU A 327 -10.71 -9.25 -14.66
C GLU A 327 -11.49 -9.24 -13.33
N THR A 328 -11.43 -10.33 -12.58
CA THR A 328 -12.05 -10.43 -11.24
C THR A 328 -11.41 -9.44 -10.26
N ASP A 329 -10.09 -9.33 -10.27
CA ASP A 329 -9.33 -8.39 -9.45
C ASP A 329 -9.61 -6.95 -9.86
N ARG A 330 -9.76 -6.68 -11.16
CA ARG A 330 -10.19 -5.38 -11.69
C ARG A 330 -11.55 -4.97 -11.14
N LEU A 331 -12.55 -5.87 -11.20
CA LEU A 331 -13.88 -5.61 -10.65
C LEU A 331 -13.86 -5.43 -9.13
N ARG A 332 -13.07 -6.25 -8.42
CA ARG A 332 -12.91 -6.15 -6.96
C ARG A 332 -12.28 -4.81 -6.57
N ALA A 333 -11.27 -4.35 -7.31
CA ALA A 333 -10.63 -3.06 -7.10
C ALA A 333 -11.63 -1.90 -7.26
N ILE A 334 -12.43 -1.92 -8.34
CA ILE A 334 -13.45 -0.91 -8.62
C ILE A 334 -14.51 -0.88 -7.51
N ASP A 335 -15.04 -2.04 -7.11
CA ASP A 335 -16.03 -2.14 -6.03
C ASP A 335 -15.47 -1.64 -4.69
N ALA A 336 -14.20 -1.96 -4.38
CA ALA A 336 -13.56 -1.51 -3.16
C ALA A 336 -13.38 0.02 -3.13
N CYS A 337 -13.02 0.63 -4.27
CA CYS A 337 -13.00 2.09 -4.42
C CYS A 337 -14.40 2.71 -4.26
N ASP A 338 -15.43 2.11 -4.87
CA ASP A 338 -16.81 2.61 -4.79
C ASP A 338 -17.39 2.52 -3.38
N ARG A 339 -17.07 1.44 -2.65
CA ARG A 339 -17.41 1.32 -1.22
C ARG A 339 -16.75 2.42 -0.40
N PHE A 340 -15.46 2.68 -0.62
CA PHE A 340 -14.77 3.76 0.10
C PHE A 340 -15.41 5.13 -0.15
N ILE A 341 -15.68 5.48 -1.42
CA ILE A 341 -16.28 6.77 -1.78
C ILE A 341 -17.66 6.92 -1.14
N ARG A 342 -18.45 5.84 -1.09
CA ARG A 342 -19.77 5.80 -0.45
C ARG A 342 -19.69 5.94 1.07
N ASP A 343 -18.76 5.25 1.71
CA ASP A 343 -18.61 5.23 3.16
C ASP A 343 -17.95 6.52 3.69
N PHE A 344 -17.10 7.16 2.88
CA PHE A 344 -16.32 8.35 3.25
C PHE A 344 -16.37 9.47 2.19
N PRO A 345 -17.55 10.00 1.84
CA PRO A 345 -17.70 10.98 0.75
C PRO A 345 -17.01 12.33 1.02
N GLN A 346 -16.74 12.65 2.29
CA GLN A 346 -16.05 13.88 2.71
C GLN A 346 -14.57 13.64 3.04
N SER A 347 -14.05 12.43 2.81
CA SER A 347 -12.64 12.17 3.10
C SER A 347 -11.75 12.95 2.13
N ARG A 348 -10.62 13.44 2.65
CA ARG A 348 -9.55 14.04 1.83
C ARG A 348 -8.96 13.06 0.79
N TYR A 349 -9.22 11.76 0.95
CA TYR A 349 -8.73 10.69 0.08
C TYR A 349 -9.64 10.41 -1.13
N VAL A 350 -10.81 11.03 -1.24
CA VAL A 350 -11.75 10.73 -2.34
C VAL A 350 -11.11 10.92 -3.72
N ALA A 351 -10.35 12.01 -3.92
CA ALA A 351 -9.63 12.22 -5.18
C ALA A 351 -8.63 11.10 -5.50
N ASN A 352 -7.92 10.61 -4.47
CA ASN A 352 -6.94 9.54 -4.60
C ASN A 352 -7.61 8.20 -4.92
N VAL A 353 -8.74 7.91 -4.27
CA VAL A 353 -9.51 6.69 -4.53
C VAL A 353 -10.16 6.72 -5.91
N LEU A 354 -10.65 7.88 -6.36
CA LEU A 354 -11.09 8.04 -7.75
C LEU A 354 -9.95 7.81 -8.74
N PHE A 355 -8.74 8.29 -8.43
CA PHE A 355 -7.57 8.03 -9.25
C PHE A 355 -7.26 6.52 -9.32
N LEU A 356 -7.21 5.83 -8.19
CA LEU A 356 -7.01 4.37 -8.15
C LEU A 356 -8.13 3.62 -8.92
N LYS A 357 -9.38 4.06 -8.80
CA LYS A 357 -10.51 3.53 -9.59
C LYS A 357 -10.29 3.73 -11.08
N GLY A 358 -9.90 4.93 -11.51
CA GLY A 358 -9.63 5.23 -12.91
C GLY A 358 -8.49 4.37 -13.47
N GLN A 359 -7.41 4.22 -12.70
CA GLN A 359 -6.30 3.32 -13.04
C GLN A 359 -6.75 1.86 -13.16
N ALA A 360 -7.52 1.35 -12.19
CA ALA A 360 -8.04 0.00 -12.24
C ALA A 360 -8.98 -0.21 -13.46
N GLN A 361 -9.80 0.78 -13.80
CA GLN A 361 -10.65 0.73 -15.01
C GLN A 361 -9.82 0.72 -16.31
N ASP A 362 -8.65 1.34 -16.30
CA ASP A 362 -7.74 1.45 -17.45
C ASP A 362 -6.71 0.31 -17.51
N HIS A 363 -6.58 -0.50 -16.45
CA HIS A 363 -5.64 -1.62 -16.42
C HIS A 363 -6.02 -2.71 -17.43
N ARG A 364 -5.03 -3.10 -18.23
CA ARG A 364 -5.13 -4.19 -19.21
C ARG A 364 -3.97 -5.15 -19.03
N LEU A 365 -4.26 -6.44 -19.13
CA LEU A 365 -3.25 -7.48 -19.16
C LEU A 365 -2.53 -7.50 -20.51
N ILE A 366 -1.21 -7.46 -20.49
CA ILE A 366 -0.37 -7.56 -21.68
C ILE A 366 -0.29 -9.03 -22.11
N ARG A 367 -1.19 -9.45 -23.00
CA ARG A 367 -1.27 -10.85 -23.46
C ARG A 367 0.02 -11.34 -24.10
N SER A 368 0.72 -10.49 -24.86
CA SER A 368 1.98 -10.84 -25.50
C SER A 368 3.08 -11.15 -24.49
N SER A 369 3.20 -10.36 -23.41
CA SER A 369 4.17 -10.61 -22.33
C SER A 369 3.83 -11.90 -21.58
N LEU A 370 2.55 -12.18 -21.37
CA LEU A 370 2.12 -13.44 -20.77
C LEU A 370 2.49 -14.64 -21.66
N VAL A 371 2.16 -14.60 -22.95
CA VAL A 371 2.40 -15.75 -23.85
C VAL A 371 3.88 -15.92 -24.19
N GLN A 372 4.62 -14.84 -24.44
CA GLN A 372 6.01 -14.89 -24.91
C GLN A 372 7.03 -14.92 -23.77
N ASN A 373 6.81 -14.08 -22.75
CA ASN A 373 7.76 -13.93 -21.63
C ASN A 373 7.33 -14.70 -20.38
N GLN A 374 6.17 -15.37 -20.41
CA GLN A 374 5.60 -16.09 -19.27
C GLN A 374 5.38 -15.18 -18.04
N ARG A 375 5.16 -13.88 -18.28
CA ARG A 375 5.01 -12.85 -17.25
C ARG A 375 3.65 -12.17 -17.31
N ILE A 376 2.98 -12.11 -16.17
CA ILE A 376 1.76 -11.33 -15.99
C ILE A 376 2.21 -9.88 -15.80
N GLU A 377 1.91 -9.04 -16.79
CA GLU A 377 2.20 -7.61 -16.75
C GLU A 377 0.95 -6.81 -17.12
N TYR A 378 0.81 -5.67 -16.46
CA TYR A 378 -0.31 -4.77 -16.65
C TYR A 378 0.18 -3.43 -17.22
N ARG A 379 -0.64 -2.84 -18.08
CA ARG A 379 -0.46 -1.48 -18.59
C ARG A 379 -1.67 -0.63 -18.27
N ASN A 380 -1.46 0.66 -18.10
CA ASN A 380 -2.50 1.65 -17.78
C ASN A 380 -2.49 2.87 -18.71
N ASP A 381 -1.66 2.88 -19.73
CA ASP A 381 -1.39 4.05 -20.57
C ASP A 381 -2.56 4.38 -21.52
N SER A 382 -3.33 3.38 -21.95
CA SER A 382 -4.50 3.53 -22.83
C SER A 382 -5.83 3.55 -22.05
N PRO A 383 -6.47 4.71 -21.85
CA PRO A 383 -7.73 4.80 -21.11
C PRO A 383 -8.90 4.08 -21.80
N GLY A 384 -9.73 3.37 -21.04
CA GLY A 384 -10.98 2.78 -21.51
C GLY A 384 -12.16 3.74 -21.42
N LEU A 385 -13.24 3.48 -22.16
CA LEU A 385 -14.47 4.27 -22.06
C LEU A 385 -15.08 4.22 -20.64
N ALA A 386 -14.88 3.10 -19.94
CA ALA A 386 -15.40 2.89 -18.58
C ALA A 386 -14.80 3.86 -17.55
N SER A 387 -13.60 4.39 -17.77
CA SER A 387 -12.94 5.34 -16.86
C SER A 387 -13.30 6.80 -17.12
N LEU A 388 -13.98 7.11 -18.22
CA LEU A 388 -14.35 8.47 -18.61
C LEU A 388 -15.04 9.23 -17.47
N ALA A 389 -16.09 8.64 -16.89
CA ALA A 389 -16.85 9.28 -15.82
C ALA A 389 -15.99 9.53 -14.56
N THR A 390 -15.08 8.61 -14.24
CA THR A 390 -14.18 8.73 -13.10
C THR A 390 -13.18 9.87 -13.31
N TRP A 391 -12.54 9.93 -14.47
CA TRP A 391 -11.60 11.01 -14.81
C TRP A 391 -12.27 12.38 -14.84
N GLU A 392 -13.48 12.44 -15.39
CA GLU A 392 -14.27 13.67 -15.43
C GLU A 392 -14.67 14.13 -14.01
N THR A 393 -15.01 13.20 -13.13
CA THR A 393 -15.29 13.49 -11.71
C THR A 393 -14.08 14.11 -11.01
N ILE A 394 -12.87 13.57 -11.22
CA ILE A 394 -11.62 14.15 -10.67
C ILE A 394 -11.41 15.58 -11.18
N ARG A 395 -11.55 15.78 -12.50
CA ARG A 395 -11.37 17.09 -13.14
C ARG A 395 -12.34 18.14 -12.60
N GLN A 396 -13.61 17.78 -12.43
CA GLN A 396 -14.68 18.70 -12.02
C GLN A 396 -14.70 18.96 -10.52
N GLN A 397 -14.61 17.91 -9.69
CA GLN A 397 -14.83 18.02 -8.24
C GLN A 397 -13.55 18.32 -7.45
N PHE A 398 -12.38 17.93 -7.99
CA PHE A 398 -11.10 18.10 -7.30
C PHE A 398 -10.12 18.94 -8.12
N PRO A 399 -10.53 20.12 -8.65
CA PRO A 399 -9.70 20.89 -9.55
C PRO A 399 -8.36 21.20 -8.93
N SER A 400 -8.24 21.49 -7.63
CA SER A 400 -6.96 21.82 -6.98
C SER A 400 -5.95 20.67 -6.88
N SER A 401 -6.37 19.41 -7.03
CA SER A 401 -5.49 18.24 -6.87
C SER A 401 -4.46 18.10 -7.99
N SER A 402 -3.27 17.57 -7.68
CA SER A 402 -2.25 17.20 -8.67
C SER A 402 -2.73 16.08 -9.60
N LEU A 403 -3.65 15.23 -9.13
CA LEU A 403 -4.25 14.12 -9.88
C LEU A 403 -5.06 14.59 -11.09
N VAL A 404 -5.47 15.86 -11.13
CA VAL A 404 -6.15 16.46 -12.29
C VAL A 404 -5.26 16.47 -13.52
N ALA A 405 -3.93 16.52 -13.36
CA ALA A 405 -3.01 16.39 -14.49
C ALA A 405 -3.25 15.07 -15.23
N MET A 406 -3.31 13.95 -14.51
CA MET A 406 -3.57 12.64 -15.12
C MET A 406 -4.98 12.58 -15.72
N ALA A 407 -5.98 13.10 -15.02
CA ALA A 407 -7.35 13.13 -15.53
C ALA A 407 -7.46 13.90 -16.86
N LEU A 408 -6.86 15.09 -16.96
CA LEU A 408 -6.83 15.88 -18.19
C LEU A 408 -6.14 15.14 -19.34
N TYR A 409 -5.01 14.48 -19.06
CA TYR A 409 -4.30 13.69 -20.05
C TYR A 409 -5.13 12.49 -20.57
N LYS A 410 -5.72 11.71 -19.65
CA LYS A 410 -6.56 10.55 -20.01
C LYS A 410 -7.82 10.98 -20.76
N LEU A 411 -8.48 12.05 -20.33
CA LEU A 411 -9.62 12.63 -21.04
C LEU A 411 -9.22 13.12 -22.42
N ALA A 412 -8.06 13.75 -22.60
CA ALA A 412 -7.59 14.17 -23.92
C ALA A 412 -7.42 12.98 -24.86
N ILE A 413 -6.84 11.85 -24.41
CA ILE A 413 -6.76 10.64 -25.23
C ILE A 413 -8.15 10.14 -25.61
N LEU A 414 -9.10 10.09 -24.66
CA LEU A 414 -10.48 9.67 -24.92
C LEU A 414 -11.19 10.59 -25.93
N GLN A 415 -11.06 11.91 -25.79
CA GLN A 415 -11.63 12.88 -26.73
C GLN A 415 -11.03 12.73 -28.14
N THR A 416 -9.72 12.52 -28.24
CA THR A 416 -9.07 12.25 -29.54
C THR A 416 -9.58 10.95 -30.16
N ARG A 417 -9.78 9.91 -29.35
CA ARG A 417 -10.39 8.63 -29.77
C ARG A 417 -11.86 8.74 -30.16
N GLU A 418 -12.56 9.79 -29.74
CA GLU A 418 -13.92 10.11 -30.18
C GLU A 418 -13.95 10.96 -31.46
N GLY A 419 -12.81 11.52 -31.86
CA GLY A 419 -12.68 12.44 -33.00
C GLY A 419 -12.83 13.92 -32.60
N LYS A 420 -12.94 14.24 -31.32
CA LYS A 420 -13.09 15.60 -30.78
C LYS A 420 -11.72 16.24 -30.56
N LEU A 421 -10.99 16.48 -31.64
CA LEU A 421 -9.59 16.93 -31.60
C LEU A 421 -9.42 18.28 -30.89
N THR A 422 -10.33 19.23 -31.13
CA THR A 422 -10.29 20.55 -30.49
C THR A 422 -10.45 20.46 -28.97
N ASP A 423 -11.37 19.62 -28.49
CA ASP A 423 -11.58 19.43 -27.05
C ASP A 423 -10.37 18.77 -26.39
N ALA A 424 -9.76 17.80 -27.07
CA ALA A 424 -8.51 17.18 -26.61
C ALA A 424 -7.37 18.20 -26.49
N LEU A 425 -7.19 19.08 -27.48
CA LEU A 425 -6.20 20.15 -27.44
C LEU A 425 -6.46 21.14 -26.30
N ASN A 426 -7.72 21.50 -26.04
CA ASN A 426 -8.09 22.36 -24.92
C ASN A 426 -7.73 21.73 -23.57
N LEU A 427 -7.99 20.42 -23.40
CA LEU A 427 -7.62 19.69 -22.19
C LEU A 427 -6.09 19.64 -21.98
N LEU A 428 -5.33 19.36 -23.04
CA LEU A 428 -3.86 19.32 -22.99
C LEU A 428 -3.28 20.71 -22.71
N ASN A 429 -3.80 21.76 -23.35
CA ASN A 429 -3.37 23.13 -23.08
C ASN A 429 -3.68 23.55 -21.64
N THR A 430 -4.82 23.13 -21.08
CA THR A 430 -5.14 23.36 -19.67
C THR A 430 -4.16 22.66 -18.73
N LEU A 431 -3.78 21.41 -19.04
CA LEU A 431 -2.78 20.65 -18.28
C LEU A 431 -1.43 21.37 -18.32
N LEU A 432 -0.94 21.71 -19.51
CA LEU A 432 0.35 22.36 -19.71
C LEU A 432 0.39 23.75 -19.08
N LEU A 433 -0.65 24.57 -19.24
CA LEU A 433 -0.71 25.90 -18.62
C LEU A 433 -0.53 25.84 -17.10
N ARG A 434 -1.03 24.77 -16.48
CA ARG A 434 -1.09 24.65 -15.02
C ARG A 434 0.10 23.93 -14.39
N PHE A 435 0.59 22.86 -15.01
CA PHE A 435 1.58 21.97 -14.40
C PHE A 435 2.97 22.07 -15.01
N ASP A 436 3.13 22.84 -16.09
CA ASP A 436 4.44 23.04 -16.72
C ASP A 436 5.33 23.95 -15.86
N LEU A 437 6.13 23.32 -15.00
CA LEU A 437 7.03 23.96 -14.04
C LEU A 437 8.10 24.83 -14.72
N ALA A 438 8.41 24.64 -16.00
CA ALA A 438 9.33 25.51 -16.74
C ALA A 438 8.84 26.97 -16.78
N ARG A 439 7.53 27.20 -16.54
CA ARG A 439 6.96 28.55 -16.34
C ARG A 439 6.88 28.98 -14.87
N ALA A 440 6.96 28.04 -13.91
CA ALA A 440 6.72 28.29 -12.49
C ALA A 440 7.99 28.63 -11.68
N THR A 441 9.18 28.56 -12.29
CA THR A 441 10.50 28.82 -11.65
C THR A 441 10.69 30.26 -11.12
N THR A 442 9.70 31.14 -11.24
CA THR A 442 9.77 32.52 -10.71
C THR A 442 8.96 32.77 -9.43
N GLN A 443 8.16 31.81 -8.95
CA GLN A 443 7.47 31.99 -7.66
C GLN A 443 8.15 31.18 -6.56
N PRO A 444 8.80 31.84 -5.57
CA PRO A 444 9.33 31.14 -4.41
C PRO A 444 8.18 30.40 -3.72
N ARG A 445 8.33 29.08 -3.57
CA ARG A 445 7.43 28.25 -2.76
C ARG A 445 7.38 28.88 -1.38
N THR A 446 6.27 29.54 -1.05
CA THR A 446 6.08 30.15 0.25
C THR A 446 6.15 29.01 1.26
N PRO A 447 7.09 29.03 2.23
CA PRO A 447 7.15 27.98 3.23
C PRO A 447 5.78 27.91 3.93
N PRO A 448 5.21 26.70 4.11
CA PRO A 448 3.89 26.56 4.69
C PRO A 448 3.86 27.28 6.06
N PRO A 449 2.81 28.06 6.35
CA PRO A 449 2.82 29.08 7.41
C PRO A 449 2.94 28.55 8.86
N ASP A 450 3.06 27.24 9.11
CA ASP A 450 3.15 26.66 10.45
C ASP A 450 4.31 25.68 10.62
N ALA A 451 5.52 26.22 10.69
CA ALA A 451 6.77 25.47 10.96
C ALA A 451 6.75 24.71 12.32
N ARG A 452 5.90 25.11 13.27
CA ARG A 452 5.88 24.54 14.63
C ARG A 452 5.07 23.25 14.76
N ASN A 453 4.19 22.92 13.80
CA ASN A 453 3.37 21.70 13.83
C ASN A 453 3.92 20.56 12.94
N PHE A 454 5.13 20.71 12.40
CA PHE A 454 5.72 19.78 11.43
C PHE A 454 5.85 18.33 11.93
N VAL A 455 6.02 18.11 13.24
CA VAL A 455 6.26 16.75 13.79
C VAL A 455 5.05 15.82 13.61
N PHE A 456 3.84 16.38 13.45
CA PHE A 456 2.61 15.59 13.27
C PHE A 456 1.85 15.92 11.98
N GLN A 457 2.46 16.68 11.07
CA GLN A 457 1.84 16.92 9.76
C GLN A 457 1.87 15.62 8.96
N ARG A 458 0.67 15.20 8.52
CA ARG A 458 0.49 14.05 7.64
C ARG A 458 1.11 14.37 6.27
N THR A 459 1.81 13.41 5.67
CA THR A 459 2.32 13.52 4.29
C THR A 459 1.17 13.84 3.33
N ASP A 460 1.49 14.54 2.22
CA ASP A 460 0.56 14.72 1.11
C ASP A 460 0.01 13.34 0.70
N PRO A 461 -1.33 13.15 0.73
CA PRO A 461 -1.93 11.86 0.43
C PRO A 461 -1.57 11.37 -0.98
N THR A 462 -1.23 12.25 -1.92
CA THR A 462 -0.90 11.90 -3.31
C THR A 462 0.51 11.34 -3.49
N ALA A 463 1.40 11.49 -2.51
CA ALA A 463 2.80 11.09 -2.64
C ALA A 463 2.99 9.57 -2.87
N GLY A 464 2.11 8.74 -2.32
CA GLY A 464 2.14 7.28 -2.46
C GLY A 464 1.62 6.75 -3.79
N LEU A 465 0.97 7.60 -4.61
CA LEU A 465 0.33 7.19 -5.86
C LEU A 465 1.28 7.14 -7.06
N GLY A 466 2.57 7.43 -6.88
CA GLY A 466 3.59 7.31 -7.94
C GLY A 466 3.35 8.23 -9.14
N LEU A 467 2.59 9.32 -8.97
CA LEU A 467 2.31 10.26 -10.06
C LEU A 467 3.53 11.14 -10.33
N ASP A 468 4.24 10.85 -11.42
CA ASP A 468 5.29 11.71 -11.95
C ASP A 468 4.68 12.80 -12.86
N VAL A 469 4.34 13.94 -12.25
CA VAL A 469 3.77 15.09 -12.97
C VAL A 469 4.71 15.61 -14.07
N PRO A 470 6.03 15.78 -13.84
CA PRO A 470 6.97 16.12 -14.92
C PRO A 470 6.93 15.17 -16.12
N ALA A 471 7.00 13.86 -15.91
CA ALA A 471 6.94 12.89 -17.00
C ALA A 471 5.58 12.96 -17.73
N LEU A 472 4.49 13.15 -17.00
CA LEU A 472 3.16 13.32 -17.58
C LEU A 472 3.03 14.60 -18.41
N VAL A 473 3.62 15.72 -17.97
CA VAL A 473 3.66 16.98 -18.72
C VAL A 473 4.39 16.77 -20.04
N LEU A 474 5.51 16.04 -20.05
CA LEU A 474 6.24 15.69 -21.27
C LEU A 474 5.37 14.85 -22.21
N GLN A 475 4.70 13.81 -21.70
CA GLN A 475 3.75 13.00 -22.48
C GLN A 475 2.61 13.84 -23.05
N ALA A 476 2.09 14.79 -22.29
CA ALA A 476 1.05 15.71 -22.73
C ALA A 476 1.53 16.64 -23.85
N ARG A 477 2.77 17.13 -23.81
CA ARG A 477 3.36 17.92 -24.91
C ARG A 477 3.49 17.10 -26.19
N ARG A 478 4.01 15.87 -26.09
CA ARG A 478 4.14 14.94 -27.23
C ARG A 478 2.78 14.65 -27.86
N LEU A 479 1.75 14.38 -27.04
CA LEU A 479 0.39 14.15 -27.52
C LEU A 479 -0.22 15.40 -28.15
N ARG A 480 0.02 16.58 -27.58
CA ARG A 480 -0.48 17.84 -28.14
C ARG A 480 0.12 18.10 -29.52
N GLU A 481 1.44 18.03 -29.64
CA GLU A 481 2.15 18.25 -30.91
C GLU A 481 1.70 17.24 -31.99
N LEU A 482 1.49 15.97 -31.62
CA LEU A 482 0.90 14.96 -32.49
C LEU A 482 -0.48 15.39 -33.01
N ILE A 483 -1.39 15.81 -32.13
CA ILE A 483 -2.77 16.19 -32.53
C ILE A 483 -2.77 17.48 -33.36
N GLU A 484 -1.99 18.49 -32.96
CA GLU A 484 -1.85 19.76 -33.70
C GLU A 484 -1.33 19.51 -35.12
N ALA A 485 -0.29 18.67 -35.26
CA ALA A 485 0.27 18.32 -36.55
C ALA A 485 -0.72 17.55 -37.44
N CYS A 486 -1.57 16.70 -36.86
CA CYS A 486 -2.50 15.87 -37.64
C CYS A 486 -3.86 16.53 -37.91
N GLN A 487 -4.15 17.71 -37.34
CA GLN A 487 -5.49 18.33 -37.42
C GLN A 487 -5.98 18.58 -38.87
N GLY A 488 -5.05 18.76 -39.81
CA GLY A 488 -5.35 18.98 -41.23
C GLY A 488 -5.58 17.69 -42.04
N ASP A 489 -5.43 16.51 -41.45
CA ASP A 489 -5.61 15.25 -42.17
C ASP A 489 -7.10 15.04 -42.54
N ALA A 490 -7.35 14.60 -43.78
CA ALA A 490 -8.72 14.36 -44.24
C ALA A 490 -9.30 13.08 -43.59
N PRO A 491 -10.49 13.15 -42.95
CA PRO A 491 -11.14 11.97 -42.42
C PRO A 491 -11.72 11.11 -43.55
N ARG A 492 -11.88 9.82 -43.32
CA ARG A 492 -12.49 8.87 -44.28
C ARG A 492 -13.77 8.26 -43.73
N SER A 493 -14.64 7.80 -44.63
CA SER A 493 -15.85 7.07 -44.23
C SER A 493 -15.48 5.77 -43.52
N PHE A 494 -16.19 5.44 -42.43
CA PHE A 494 -16.00 4.17 -41.71
C PHE A 494 -16.11 2.95 -42.64
N GLN A 495 -16.98 3.02 -43.66
CA GLN A 495 -17.21 1.95 -44.63
C GLN A 495 -16.00 1.66 -45.52
N GLU A 496 -15.15 2.66 -45.76
CA GLU A 496 -13.92 2.49 -46.55
C GLU A 496 -12.80 1.82 -45.75
N LEU A 497 -12.88 1.88 -44.42
CA LEU A 497 -11.82 1.46 -43.51
C LEU A 497 -12.10 0.07 -42.91
N PHE A 498 -13.37 -0.29 -42.72
CA PHE A 498 -13.76 -1.51 -42.03
C PHE A 498 -14.75 -2.32 -42.84
N VAL A 499 -14.47 -3.63 -42.94
CA VAL A 499 -15.32 -4.59 -43.68
C VAL A 499 -16.69 -4.79 -42.99
N ALA A 500 -16.73 -4.69 -41.66
CA ALA A 500 -17.95 -4.83 -40.88
C ALA A 500 -18.43 -3.46 -40.40
N VAL A 501 -19.48 -2.94 -41.03
CA VAL A 501 -20.05 -1.63 -40.72
C VAL A 501 -21.30 -1.82 -39.86
N PRO A 502 -21.38 -1.24 -38.65
CA PRO A 502 -22.64 -1.11 -37.94
C PRO A 502 -23.65 -0.35 -38.81
N LYS A 503 -24.88 -0.87 -38.95
CA LYS A 503 -25.89 -0.34 -39.90
C LYS A 503 -26.23 1.15 -39.74
N ASP A 504 -25.84 1.78 -38.64
CA ASP A 504 -26.23 3.13 -38.26
C ASP A 504 -25.08 4.17 -38.31
N ALA A 505 -23.94 3.89 -38.95
CA ALA A 505 -22.78 4.78 -38.90
C ALA A 505 -22.39 5.36 -40.27
N GLU A 506 -23.04 6.46 -40.71
CA GLU A 506 -22.44 7.47 -41.61
C GLU A 506 -21.33 8.26 -40.86
N ARG A 507 -20.47 7.55 -40.12
CA ARG A 507 -19.44 8.17 -39.29
C ARG A 507 -18.16 8.28 -40.11
N THR A 508 -17.58 9.47 -40.16
CA THR A 508 -16.21 9.64 -40.64
C THR A 508 -15.23 9.41 -39.51
N VAL A 509 -14.07 8.82 -39.81
CA VAL A 509 -13.00 8.53 -38.85
C VAL A 509 -11.75 9.31 -39.27
N HIS A 510 -11.20 10.05 -38.33
CA HIS A 510 -9.95 10.78 -38.53
C HIS A 510 -8.74 9.83 -38.37
N PRO A 511 -7.67 9.91 -39.16
CA PRO A 511 -6.57 8.94 -39.05
C PRO A 511 -5.89 8.95 -37.68
N VAL A 512 -5.67 10.11 -37.05
CA VAL A 512 -5.11 10.17 -35.68
C VAL A 512 -5.96 9.43 -34.64
N GLN A 513 -7.28 9.36 -34.86
CA GLN A 513 -8.21 8.60 -34.02
C GLN A 513 -7.89 7.10 -34.11
N LEU A 514 -7.71 6.59 -35.33
CA LEU A 514 -7.30 5.21 -35.58
C LEU A 514 -5.95 4.91 -34.93
N LEU A 515 -4.96 5.80 -35.10
CA LEU A 515 -3.63 5.63 -34.53
C LEU A 515 -3.68 5.46 -33.00
N LEU A 516 -4.54 6.22 -32.32
CA LEU A 516 -4.73 6.09 -30.87
C LEU A 516 -5.63 4.92 -30.47
N TRP A 517 -6.41 4.32 -31.36
CA TRP A 517 -7.13 3.07 -31.08
C TRP A 517 -6.21 1.85 -31.08
N LEU A 518 -5.09 1.92 -31.80
CA LEU A 518 -4.15 0.80 -31.88
C LEU A 518 -3.49 0.55 -30.52
N ASP A 519 -3.46 -0.72 -30.13
CA ASP A 519 -2.75 -1.19 -28.94
C ASP A 519 -1.39 -1.76 -29.37
N GLU A 520 -0.31 -1.17 -28.87
CA GLU A 520 1.06 -1.60 -29.21
C GLU A 520 1.41 -3.01 -28.73
N THR A 521 0.62 -3.59 -27.82
CA THR A 521 0.84 -4.96 -27.33
C THR A 521 0.08 -6.01 -28.12
N ASP A 522 -0.83 -5.59 -29.00
CA ASP A 522 -1.55 -6.51 -29.88
C ASP A 522 -0.57 -7.12 -30.91
N PRO A 523 -0.53 -8.46 -31.08
CA PRO A 523 0.27 -9.09 -32.13
C PRO A 523 0.01 -8.53 -33.54
N ALA A 524 -1.18 -7.99 -33.79
CA ALA A 524 -1.55 -7.37 -35.05
C ALA A 524 -1.11 -5.90 -35.17
N TYR A 525 -0.48 -5.30 -34.15
CA TYR A 525 -0.14 -3.87 -34.12
C TYR A 525 0.63 -3.39 -35.36
N ALA A 526 1.69 -4.10 -35.74
CA ALA A 526 2.48 -3.76 -36.93
C ALA A 526 1.66 -3.89 -38.22
N SER A 527 0.75 -4.86 -38.30
CA SER A 527 -0.17 -5.01 -39.43
C SER A 527 -1.17 -3.85 -39.49
N ASN A 528 -1.73 -3.47 -38.34
CA ASN A 528 -2.68 -2.37 -38.22
C ASN A 528 -2.04 -1.01 -38.56
N LEU A 529 -0.78 -0.79 -38.16
CA LEU A 529 -0.02 0.39 -38.58
C LEU A 529 0.17 0.44 -40.11
N ARG A 530 0.52 -0.69 -40.75
CA ARG A 530 0.64 -0.76 -42.22
C ARG A 530 -0.69 -0.50 -42.92
N ALA A 531 -1.79 -1.05 -42.39
CA ALA A 531 -3.13 -0.78 -42.91
C ALA A 531 -3.48 0.71 -42.81
N LEU A 532 -3.22 1.34 -41.66
CA LEU A 532 -3.41 2.78 -41.48
C LEU A 532 -2.60 3.59 -42.51
N ILE A 533 -1.32 3.26 -42.70
CA ILE A 533 -0.46 3.93 -43.71
C ILE A 533 -1.03 3.75 -45.11
N ALA A 534 -1.50 2.54 -45.46
CA ALA A 534 -2.05 2.26 -46.78
C ALA A 534 -3.36 3.02 -47.05
N HIS A 535 -4.22 3.17 -46.04
CA HIS A 535 -5.45 3.94 -46.15
C HIS A 535 -5.22 5.45 -46.11
N PHE A 536 -4.13 5.95 -45.52
CA PHE A 536 -3.88 7.39 -45.41
C PHE A 536 -2.45 7.78 -45.84
N PRO A 537 -1.98 7.42 -47.05
CA PRO A 537 -0.55 7.43 -47.40
C PRO A 537 0.12 8.81 -47.34
N GLU A 538 -0.65 9.87 -47.60
CA GLU A 538 -0.18 11.26 -47.64
C GLU A 538 -0.41 12.04 -46.34
N SER A 539 -1.11 11.42 -45.37
CA SER A 539 -1.46 12.05 -44.10
C SER A 539 -0.23 12.19 -43.20
N ILE A 540 -0.25 13.22 -42.35
CA ILE A 540 0.77 13.40 -41.32
C ILE A 540 0.67 12.28 -40.27
N THR A 541 -0.54 11.80 -39.99
CA THR A 541 -0.73 10.63 -39.13
C THR A 541 0.01 9.39 -39.66
N ALA A 542 0.01 9.16 -40.98
CA ALA A 542 0.74 8.03 -41.56
C ALA A 542 2.26 8.16 -41.37
N ASP A 543 2.81 9.37 -41.34
CA ASP A 543 4.22 9.58 -41.00
C ASP A 543 4.51 9.15 -39.56
N PHE A 544 3.67 9.54 -38.59
CA PHE A 544 3.78 9.07 -37.22
C PHE A 544 3.60 7.54 -37.10
N ALA A 545 2.72 6.95 -37.88
CA ALA A 545 2.56 5.50 -37.95
C ALA A 545 3.81 4.81 -38.53
N ARG A 546 4.49 5.40 -39.53
CA ARG A 546 5.78 4.92 -40.06
C ARG A 546 6.88 4.98 -39.00
N ILE A 547 6.95 6.06 -38.22
CA ILE A 547 7.90 6.19 -37.09
C ILE A 547 7.68 5.04 -36.10
N ARG A 548 6.44 4.81 -35.67
CA ARG A 548 6.09 3.72 -34.73
C ARG A 548 6.37 2.34 -35.33
N LEU A 549 6.11 2.13 -36.62
CA LEU A 549 6.39 0.87 -37.31
C LEU A 549 7.91 0.61 -37.38
N THR A 550 8.73 1.64 -37.61
CA THR A 550 10.19 1.53 -37.61
C THR A 550 10.72 1.16 -36.22
N MET A 551 10.15 1.72 -35.14
CA MET A 551 10.51 1.34 -33.76
C MET A 551 10.27 -0.14 -33.45
N GLN A 552 9.36 -0.81 -34.17
CA GLN A 552 9.09 -2.25 -34.00
C GLN A 552 10.14 -3.15 -34.67
N GLU A 553 11.11 -2.60 -35.42
CA GLU A 553 12.19 -3.41 -35.99
C GLU A 553 13.10 -3.93 -34.88
N ALA A 554 13.21 -5.25 -34.74
CA ALA A 554 13.95 -5.89 -33.65
C ALA A 554 15.47 -5.64 -33.72
N ALA A 555 16.05 -5.62 -34.92
CA ALA A 555 17.49 -5.40 -35.09
C ALA A 555 17.83 -3.90 -35.07
N ILE A 556 18.62 -3.48 -34.07
CA ILE A 556 19.02 -2.07 -33.86
C ILE A 556 19.66 -1.46 -35.11
N SER A 557 20.62 -2.12 -35.75
CA SER A 557 21.28 -1.60 -36.96
C SER A 557 20.31 -1.35 -38.12
N ARG A 558 19.35 -2.28 -38.35
CA ARG A 558 18.31 -2.09 -39.37
C ARG A 558 17.35 -0.96 -39.00
N ARG A 559 17.08 -0.78 -37.70
CA ARG A 559 16.27 0.32 -37.18
C ARG A 559 16.95 1.67 -37.44
N ILE A 560 18.26 1.78 -37.20
CA ILE A 560 19.07 2.98 -37.51
C ILE A 560 19.00 3.30 -39.00
N ASP A 561 19.27 2.32 -39.88
CA ASP A 561 19.26 2.53 -41.33
C ASP A 561 17.89 3.00 -41.83
N ARG A 562 16.81 2.38 -41.33
CA ARG A 562 15.44 2.81 -41.66
C ARG A 562 15.14 4.20 -41.16
N PHE A 563 15.58 4.57 -39.96
CA PHE A 563 15.38 5.92 -39.45
C PHE A 563 16.15 6.97 -40.24
N ARG A 564 17.39 6.69 -40.68
CA ARG A 564 18.13 7.62 -41.57
C ARG A 564 17.36 7.91 -42.85
N VAL A 565 16.82 6.87 -43.48
CA VAL A 565 15.95 7.03 -44.67
C VAL A 565 14.69 7.80 -44.32
N LEU A 566 13.99 7.42 -43.25
CA LEU A 566 12.73 8.03 -42.85
C LEU A 566 12.90 9.53 -42.50
N VAL A 567 13.94 9.90 -41.76
CA VAL A 567 14.26 11.30 -41.44
C VAL A 567 14.47 12.11 -42.72
N SER A 568 15.19 11.57 -43.70
CA SER A 568 15.40 12.26 -44.99
C SER A 568 14.09 12.46 -45.76
N GLN A 569 13.17 11.48 -45.72
CA GLN A 569 11.86 11.56 -46.37
C GLN A 569 10.93 12.56 -45.66
N LEU A 570 11.05 12.67 -44.34
CA LEU A 570 10.21 13.52 -43.51
C LEU A 570 10.77 14.94 -43.30
N ALA A 571 11.94 15.29 -43.84
CA ALA A 571 12.67 16.53 -43.50
C ALA A 571 11.82 17.82 -43.54
N ASN A 572 10.83 17.91 -44.42
CA ASN A 572 9.94 19.08 -44.55
C ASN A 572 8.54 18.88 -43.95
N ARG A 573 8.34 17.82 -43.15
CA ARG A 573 7.05 17.44 -42.57
C ARG A 573 7.06 17.64 -41.05
N PRO A 574 5.92 17.94 -40.41
CA PRO A 574 5.87 18.15 -38.95
C PRO A 574 6.37 16.98 -38.10
N SER A 575 6.31 15.77 -38.63
CA SER A 575 6.78 14.53 -37.99
C SER A 575 8.31 14.37 -37.99
N ALA A 576 9.06 15.23 -38.70
CA ALA A 576 10.53 15.19 -38.77
C ALA A 576 11.18 15.22 -37.39
N ALA A 577 10.72 16.12 -36.52
CA ALA A 577 11.30 16.32 -35.19
C ALA A 577 11.27 15.04 -34.35
N GLN A 578 10.15 14.32 -34.37
CA GLN A 578 10.04 13.03 -33.68
C GLN A 578 10.93 11.97 -34.32
N ALA A 579 10.99 11.89 -35.66
CA ALA A 579 11.82 10.91 -36.34
C ALA A 579 13.32 11.13 -36.04
N MET A 580 13.77 12.38 -36.00
CA MET A 580 15.15 12.75 -35.62
C MET A 580 15.45 12.38 -34.17
N PHE A 581 14.51 12.65 -33.26
CA PHE A 581 14.65 12.26 -31.86
C PHE A 581 14.76 10.75 -31.69
N CYS A 582 13.86 9.97 -32.31
CA CYS A 582 13.93 8.51 -32.27
C CYS A 582 15.20 7.96 -32.93
N LEU A 583 15.72 8.58 -34.00
CA LEU A 583 17.02 8.21 -34.56
C LEU A 583 18.15 8.40 -33.54
N ALA A 584 18.16 9.53 -32.84
CA ALA A 584 19.16 9.82 -31.82
C ALA A 584 19.07 8.84 -30.64
N GLU A 585 17.87 8.50 -30.16
CA GLU A 585 17.68 7.47 -29.13
C GLU A 585 18.21 6.10 -29.56
N VAL A 586 17.92 5.66 -30.79
CA VAL A 586 18.38 4.36 -31.28
C VAL A 586 19.91 4.33 -31.49
N LEU A 587 20.52 5.47 -31.86
CA LEU A 587 21.99 5.61 -31.92
C LEU A 587 22.62 5.55 -30.53
N GLU A 588 21.98 6.17 -29.53
CA GLU A 588 22.38 6.10 -28.12
C GLU A 588 22.31 4.66 -27.60
N ASP A 589 21.24 3.92 -27.90
CA ASP A 589 21.07 2.50 -27.56
C ASP A 589 22.16 1.60 -28.17
N ASP A 590 22.71 1.96 -29.34
CA ASP A 590 23.82 1.26 -30.01
C ASP A 590 25.21 1.75 -29.57
N ASN A 591 25.27 2.61 -28.53
CA ASN A 591 26.48 3.28 -28.03
C ASN A 591 27.22 4.14 -29.07
N ILE A 592 26.52 4.66 -30.09
CA ILE A 592 27.07 5.60 -31.08
C ILE A 592 26.81 7.04 -30.57
N THR A 593 27.41 7.38 -29.43
CA THR A 593 27.11 8.60 -28.66
C THR A 593 27.40 9.89 -29.43
N ASP A 594 28.49 9.96 -30.19
CA ASP A 594 28.86 11.14 -30.97
C ASP A 594 27.82 11.49 -32.04
N GLU A 595 27.35 10.47 -32.78
CA GLU A 595 26.31 10.67 -33.80
C GLU A 595 24.97 11.01 -33.13
N ALA A 596 24.62 10.35 -32.01
CA ALA A 596 23.42 10.66 -31.24
C ALA A 596 23.41 12.13 -30.78
N ARG A 597 24.52 12.65 -30.25
CA ARG A 597 24.65 14.06 -29.87
C ARG A 597 24.50 15.00 -31.05
N ALA A 598 25.19 14.72 -32.16
CA ALA A 598 25.06 15.51 -33.37
C ALA A 598 23.60 15.58 -33.83
N ARG A 599 22.84 14.48 -33.71
CA ARG A 599 21.41 14.45 -34.04
C ARG A 599 20.54 15.22 -33.05
N TYR A 600 20.78 15.12 -31.75
CA TYR A 600 20.05 15.92 -30.76
C TYR A 600 20.30 17.43 -30.92
N ASP A 601 21.53 17.83 -31.26
CA ASP A 601 21.88 19.24 -31.52
C ASP A 601 21.25 19.73 -32.83
N ASP A 602 21.32 18.94 -33.91
CA ASP A 602 20.65 19.23 -35.18
C ASP A 602 19.13 19.40 -35.00
N LEU A 603 18.49 18.50 -34.24
CA LEU A 603 17.07 18.60 -33.88
C LEU A 603 16.77 19.90 -33.12
N SER A 604 17.62 20.27 -32.16
CA SER A 604 17.45 21.49 -31.37
C SER A 604 17.56 22.77 -32.21
N ARG A 605 18.40 22.76 -33.25
CA ARG A 605 18.58 23.89 -34.18
C ARG A 605 17.48 23.98 -35.24
N THR A 606 17.08 22.84 -35.80
CA THR A 606 16.11 22.77 -36.91
C THR A 606 14.66 22.89 -36.44
N HIS A 607 14.34 22.35 -35.26
CA HIS A 607 12.99 22.36 -34.70
C HIS A 607 12.94 22.94 -33.28
N PRO A 608 13.41 24.18 -33.05
CA PRO A 608 13.60 24.74 -31.69
C PRO A 608 12.30 24.85 -30.88
N ASN A 609 11.14 24.92 -31.56
CA ASN A 609 9.83 25.04 -30.92
C ASN A 609 9.16 23.69 -30.60
N SER A 610 9.72 22.58 -31.07
CA SER A 610 9.18 21.24 -30.84
C SER A 610 9.44 20.78 -29.40
N CYS A 611 8.53 19.99 -28.83
CA CYS A 611 8.77 19.36 -27.54
C CYS A 611 9.92 18.35 -27.59
N TRP A 612 10.18 17.76 -28.77
CA TRP A 612 11.28 16.83 -29.00
C TRP A 612 12.64 17.53 -28.90
N ALA A 613 12.75 18.79 -29.34
CA ALA A 613 13.97 19.59 -29.19
C ALA A 613 14.28 19.92 -27.72
N GLN A 614 13.26 20.21 -26.91
CA GLN A 614 13.46 20.47 -25.47
C GLN A 614 13.96 19.21 -24.75
N GLU A 615 13.43 18.05 -25.11
CA GLU A 615 13.87 16.78 -24.58
C GLU A 615 15.26 16.41 -25.05
N ALA A 616 15.58 16.64 -26.33
CA ALA A 616 16.91 16.49 -26.89
C ALA A 616 17.94 17.34 -26.14
N ALA A 617 17.62 18.58 -25.80
CA ALA A 617 18.48 19.44 -25.00
C ALA A 617 18.73 18.88 -23.59
N ALA A 618 17.71 18.30 -22.95
CA ALA A 618 17.87 17.64 -21.65
C ALA A 618 18.75 16.39 -21.74
N ARG A 619 18.58 15.57 -22.79
CA ARG A 619 19.41 14.39 -23.08
C ARG A 619 20.87 14.78 -23.36
N LEU A 620 21.10 15.82 -24.14
CA LEU A 620 22.44 16.38 -24.37
C LEU A 620 23.13 16.77 -23.06
N ALA A 621 22.42 17.48 -22.17
CA ALA A 621 22.97 17.85 -20.87
C ALA A 621 23.37 16.62 -20.04
N THR A 622 22.57 15.55 -20.05
CA THR A 622 22.92 14.31 -19.34
C THR A 622 24.14 13.61 -19.96
N LEU A 623 24.24 13.57 -21.29
CA LEU A 623 25.37 12.95 -21.99
C LEU A 623 26.67 13.72 -21.77
N SER A 624 26.63 15.06 -21.65
CA SER A 624 27.80 15.88 -21.35
C SER A 624 28.31 15.70 -19.91
N VAL A 625 27.40 15.48 -18.95
CA VAL A 625 27.78 15.21 -17.56
C VAL A 625 28.46 13.85 -17.42
N ALA A 626 27.98 12.83 -18.14
CA ALA A 626 28.57 11.50 -18.13
C ALA A 626 30.04 11.52 -18.62
N GLU A 627 30.33 12.20 -19.73
CA GLU A 627 31.71 12.35 -20.24
C GLU A 627 32.63 13.11 -19.29
N GLY A 628 32.14 14.22 -18.71
CA GLY A 628 32.94 14.97 -17.75
C GLY A 628 33.34 14.14 -16.53
N SER A 629 32.56 13.11 -16.17
CA SER A 629 32.89 12.18 -15.09
C SER A 629 33.90 11.11 -15.50
N GLU A 630 33.86 10.62 -16.75
CA GLU A 630 34.85 9.68 -17.28
C GLU A 630 36.23 10.34 -17.43
N ASP A 631 36.28 11.55 -17.99
CA ASP A 631 37.51 12.34 -18.13
C ASP A 631 38.15 12.66 -16.77
N ALA A 632 37.33 12.89 -15.73
CA ALA A 632 37.82 13.11 -14.37
C ALA A 632 38.31 11.83 -13.68
N SER A 633 37.78 10.66 -14.05
CA SER A 633 38.20 9.36 -13.49
C SER A 633 39.47 8.79 -14.13
N SER A 634 39.79 9.23 -15.34
CA SER A 634 40.98 8.80 -16.10
C SER A 634 42.24 9.64 -15.81
N ARG A 635 42.10 10.72 -15.03
CA ARG A 635 43.20 11.56 -14.53
C ARG A 635 43.51 11.25 -13.07
#